data_AF-A0A7C4T6A5-F1
#
_entry.id   AF-A0A7C4T6A5-F1
#
_cell.length_a   1.000
_cell.length_b   1.000
_cell.length_c   1.000
_cell.angle_alpha   90.00
_cell.angle_beta   90.00
_cell.angle_gamma   90.00
#
_symmetry.space_group_name_H-M   'P 1'
#
loop_
_entity.id
_entity.type
_entity.pdbx_description
1 polymer ?
#
loop_
_entity_poly.entity_id
_entity_poly.type
_entity_poly.pdbx_seq_one_letter_code
_entity_poly.pdbx_strand_id
1 'polypeptide(L)'
;MLRNSQIIAFLLGLSVAVSAQKKQIRFQHYTTDDGLSQNMIDCMLKDHKGFMWFGTWNGLNRFDGYTFVCYKQNSSDPYSLSNNFVRSICQDANHNIWIGTRNGLNLYLYRQDKFIRYFAGKDSVSICSNEINVVYYDSQGYLWIGTARNGLDRLTLDKDSRILSIKHFGAGPSDTQLSSNSILCLYEDGQHNLWVGTQAGLNRFNYRTQTFVKLFNNPSDAGSLSSNVVNTIFEDRYGDLWIGTEFGLNRIHHSNYRIEQYVFNPDNPYSLPHNVVRDIVEDLQGNLIVGTLGGLGIFDRKNSRFINYKYTLHNKFGLNNDFVNCLLSDTEGNLWIGTEKGGINHYNVFQHQFEFFENEMGNPNSLCFNTINSIFEDENFLWIGTAGGGLNIYHKKQRKFYHFRHDAHRSVSISSDFVSAILRDQQGNVWIGTWGQGLNMLRKGEELSGNFIHFSADGQPGSLVSAFVSSITQDSHGRLFVGTLGGLSIKDAQKHIFQTFTGKGAEPIERIGCLQFDIQENLWIGTENGLFQIIPAQNGRI
;
A
#
# COMPACT_ATOMS: atom_id res chain seq x y z
N MET A 1 14.30 -50.80 34.22
CA MET A 1 13.78 -49.43 34.37
C MET A 1 14.69 -48.38 33.72
N LEU A 2 15.29 -48.67 32.55
CA LEU A 2 16.24 -47.78 31.85
C LEU A 2 16.12 -48.01 30.33
N ARG A 3 14.95 -47.73 29.77
CA ARG A 3 14.67 -47.70 28.32
C ARG A 3 13.35 -46.95 28.17
N ASN A 4 13.40 -45.62 28.26
CA ASN A 4 12.32 -44.69 27.86
C ASN A 4 12.77 -43.21 27.95
N SER A 5 13.92 -42.94 28.57
CA SER A 5 14.42 -41.56 28.76
C SER A 5 15.17 -40.95 27.56
N GLN A 6 15.47 -41.73 26.51
CA GLN A 6 16.21 -41.23 25.34
C GLN A 6 15.33 -40.81 24.16
N ILE A 7 14.03 -41.13 24.17
CA ILE A 7 13.11 -40.73 23.08
C ILE A 7 12.52 -39.34 23.32
N ILE A 8 12.48 -38.87 24.58
CA ILE A 8 11.97 -37.53 24.92
C ILE A 8 13.02 -36.43 24.69
N ALA A 9 14.32 -36.77 24.74
CA ALA A 9 15.40 -35.82 24.48
C ALA A 9 15.63 -35.51 22.99
N PHE A 10 15.08 -36.32 22.07
CA PHE A 10 15.23 -36.10 20.62
C PHE A 10 14.11 -35.24 20.02
N LEU A 11 13.07 -34.90 20.80
CA LEU A 11 11.94 -34.06 20.38
C LEU A 11 12.05 -32.58 20.81
N LEU A 12 13.13 -32.20 21.49
CA LEU A 12 13.40 -30.81 21.93
C LEU A 12 14.42 -30.06 21.06
N GLY A 13 14.90 -30.68 19.97
CA GLY A 13 15.99 -30.14 19.13
C GLY A 13 15.59 -29.49 17.80
N LEU A 14 14.28 -29.38 17.50
CA LEU A 14 13.79 -28.74 16.28
C LEU A 14 12.72 -27.71 16.64
N SER A 15 13.11 -26.68 17.39
CA SER A 15 12.45 -25.38 17.24
C SER A 15 12.81 -24.89 15.84
N VAL A 16 12.05 -25.30 14.84
CA VAL A 16 11.99 -24.58 13.58
C VAL A 16 11.64 -23.16 13.99
N ALA A 17 12.60 -22.24 13.86
CA ALA A 17 12.30 -20.83 13.93
C ALA A 17 11.24 -20.60 12.87
N VAL A 18 9.99 -20.53 13.30
CA VAL A 18 8.91 -19.99 12.48
C VAL A 18 9.33 -18.54 12.30
N SER A 19 10.06 -18.28 11.23
CA SER A 19 10.17 -16.94 10.69
C SER A 19 8.74 -16.51 10.46
N ALA A 20 8.21 -15.67 11.36
CA ALA A 20 7.05 -14.87 11.05
C ALA A 20 7.36 -14.25 9.68
N GLN A 21 6.55 -14.59 8.67
CA GLN A 21 6.75 -14.06 7.32
C GLN A 21 6.93 -12.55 7.44
N LYS A 22 8.02 -12.04 6.86
CA LYS A 22 8.25 -10.60 6.77
C LYS A 22 6.99 -10.02 6.13
N LYS A 23 6.21 -9.24 6.89
CA LYS A 23 4.95 -8.64 6.41
C LYS A 23 5.30 -7.82 5.17
N GLN A 24 5.01 -8.34 3.98
CA GLN A 24 5.34 -7.62 2.74
C GLN A 24 4.32 -6.51 2.59
N ILE A 25 4.78 -5.27 2.77
CA ILE A 25 3.99 -4.07 2.51
C ILE A 25 3.93 -3.88 1.01
N ARG A 26 2.73 -3.57 0.51
CA ARG A 26 2.52 -3.17 -0.87
C ARG A 26 2.18 -1.69 -0.90
N PHE A 27 2.96 -0.94 -1.66
CA PHE A 27 2.75 0.48 -1.86
C PHE A 27 2.00 0.70 -3.18
N GLN A 28 0.96 1.52 -3.12
CA GLN A 28 0.44 2.22 -4.27
C GLN A 28 1.33 3.44 -4.53
N HIS A 29 1.58 3.76 -5.81
CA HIS A 29 2.41 4.90 -6.20
C HIS A 29 1.55 5.96 -6.86
N TYR A 30 1.79 7.22 -6.51
CA TYR A 30 1.24 8.38 -7.22
C TYR A 30 2.40 9.26 -7.71
N THR A 31 2.40 9.54 -9.00
CA THR A 31 3.47 10.23 -9.72
C THR A 31 2.90 11.31 -10.64
N THR A 32 3.75 11.94 -11.45
CA THR A 32 3.33 12.86 -12.52
C THR A 32 2.34 12.24 -13.49
N ASP A 33 2.39 10.92 -13.71
CA ASP A 33 1.46 10.23 -14.61
C ASP A 33 0.03 10.20 -14.04
N ASP A 34 -0.12 10.36 -12.72
CA ASP A 34 -1.40 10.43 -12.00
C ASP A 34 -1.91 11.87 -11.81
N GLY A 35 -1.14 12.88 -12.25
CA GLY A 35 -1.50 14.30 -12.17
C GLY A 35 -0.74 15.11 -11.11
N LEU A 36 0.19 14.51 -10.38
CA LEU A 36 1.08 15.23 -9.46
C LEU A 36 1.96 16.24 -10.23
N SER A 37 2.20 17.43 -9.67
CA SER A 37 2.98 18.47 -10.36
C SER A 37 4.44 18.10 -10.62
N GLN A 38 5.05 17.33 -9.71
CA GLN A 38 6.44 16.86 -9.76
C GLN A 38 6.70 15.81 -8.65
N ASN A 39 7.58 14.83 -8.91
CA ASN A 39 7.79 13.64 -8.07
C ASN A 39 8.65 13.82 -6.80
N MET A 40 9.15 15.02 -6.50
CA MET A 40 9.92 15.31 -5.29
C MET A 40 9.00 15.90 -4.24
N ILE A 41 8.67 15.12 -3.24
CA ILE A 41 7.75 15.53 -2.17
C ILE A 41 8.58 15.97 -0.96
N ASP A 42 8.43 17.24 -0.56
CA ASP A 42 9.13 17.83 0.57
C ASP A 42 8.29 17.83 1.85
N CYS A 43 6.96 17.94 1.73
CA CYS A 43 6.06 17.99 2.88
C CYS A 43 4.64 17.53 2.51
N MET A 44 3.90 17.08 3.53
CA MET A 44 2.53 16.59 3.39
C MET A 44 1.65 17.10 4.53
N LEU A 45 0.36 17.29 4.25
CA LEU A 45 -0.65 17.63 5.24
C LEU A 45 -1.99 17.00 4.84
N LYS A 46 -2.70 16.38 5.79
CA LYS A 46 -4.13 16.09 5.65
C LYS A 46 -4.90 17.23 6.30
N ASP A 47 -5.76 17.90 5.55
CA ASP A 47 -6.55 19.01 6.09
C ASP A 47 -7.81 18.53 6.84
N HIS A 48 -8.45 19.42 7.60
CA HIS A 48 -9.71 19.15 8.30
C HIS A 48 -10.87 18.65 7.42
N LYS A 49 -10.83 18.87 6.10
CA LYS A 49 -11.85 18.38 5.15
C LYS A 49 -11.51 17.00 4.59
N GLY A 50 -10.33 16.48 4.91
CA GLY A 50 -9.81 15.20 4.42
C GLY A 50 -9.02 15.30 3.12
N PHE A 51 -8.80 16.49 2.53
CA PHE A 51 -7.92 16.59 1.37
C PHE A 51 -6.47 16.41 1.79
N MET A 52 -5.72 15.72 0.95
CA MET A 52 -4.27 15.60 1.07
C MET A 52 -3.59 16.74 0.33
N TRP A 53 -2.58 17.34 0.95
CA TRP A 53 -1.77 18.39 0.39
C TRP A 53 -0.33 17.93 0.30
N PHE A 54 0.30 18.13 -0.86
CA PHE A 54 1.69 17.74 -1.13
C PHE A 54 2.48 18.93 -1.65
N GLY A 55 3.50 19.33 -0.89
CA GLY A 55 4.45 20.36 -1.32
C GLY A 55 5.57 19.72 -2.13
N THR A 56 5.81 20.24 -3.33
CA THR A 56 6.86 19.74 -4.22
C THR A 56 7.83 20.85 -4.62
N TRP A 57 8.85 20.50 -5.38
CA TRP A 57 9.78 21.48 -5.96
C TRP A 57 9.18 22.25 -7.14
N ASN A 58 8.01 21.84 -7.64
CA ASN A 58 7.35 22.51 -8.76
C ASN A 58 5.84 22.72 -8.55
N GLY A 59 5.46 23.12 -7.34
CA GLY A 59 4.10 23.54 -6.99
C GLY A 59 3.55 22.88 -5.74
N LEU A 60 2.36 23.32 -5.36
CA LEU A 60 1.54 22.72 -4.31
C LEU A 60 0.46 21.86 -4.97
N ASN A 61 0.22 20.67 -4.43
CA ASN A 61 -0.81 19.77 -4.96
C ASN A 61 -1.87 19.52 -3.89
N ARG A 62 -3.15 19.62 -4.25
CA ARG A 62 -4.27 19.15 -3.44
C ARG A 62 -4.87 17.91 -4.08
N PHE A 63 -5.10 16.87 -3.29
CA PHE A 63 -5.64 15.59 -3.74
C PHE A 63 -6.90 15.26 -2.96
N ASP A 64 -7.95 14.86 -3.69
CA ASP A 64 -9.27 14.55 -3.15
C ASP A 64 -9.54 13.04 -3.02
N GLY A 65 -8.53 12.21 -3.27
CA GLY A 65 -8.66 10.75 -3.34
C GLY A 65 -8.74 10.20 -4.77
N TYR A 66 -9.02 11.06 -5.75
CA TYR A 66 -9.18 10.68 -7.15
C TYR A 66 -8.30 11.51 -8.09
N THR A 67 -8.21 12.82 -7.86
CA THR A 67 -7.57 13.77 -8.77
C THR A 67 -6.69 14.78 -8.03
N PHE A 68 -5.65 15.25 -8.72
CA PHE A 68 -4.76 16.29 -8.23
C PHE A 68 -5.12 17.66 -8.83
N VAL A 69 -5.19 18.68 -7.98
CA VAL A 69 -5.21 20.09 -8.36
C VAL A 69 -3.84 20.70 -8.07
N CYS A 70 -3.19 21.22 -9.12
CA CYS A 70 -1.85 21.80 -9.04
C CYS A 70 -1.91 23.34 -8.94
N TYR A 71 -1.32 23.90 -7.88
CA TYR A 71 -1.14 25.33 -7.70
C TYR A 71 0.32 25.72 -7.94
N LYS A 72 0.54 26.71 -8.82
CA LYS A 72 1.87 27.21 -9.20
C LYS A 72 1.93 28.73 -9.08
N GLN A 73 3.15 29.25 -9.07
CA GLN A 73 3.44 30.66 -9.17
C GLN A 73 3.09 31.15 -10.58
N ASN A 74 2.40 32.28 -10.62
CA ASN A 74 2.11 33.02 -11.83
C ASN A 74 2.45 34.50 -11.58
N SER A 75 3.37 35.05 -12.39
CA SER A 75 3.83 36.43 -12.26
C SER A 75 2.75 37.46 -12.59
N SER A 76 1.76 37.09 -13.41
CA SER A 76 0.64 37.95 -13.78
C SER A 76 -0.54 37.89 -12.81
N ASP A 77 -0.57 36.90 -11.92
CA ASP A 77 -1.63 36.75 -10.92
C ASP A 77 -1.08 36.93 -9.49
N PRO A 78 -1.38 38.04 -8.82
CA PRO A 78 -0.92 38.29 -7.45
C PRO A 78 -1.54 37.34 -6.42
N TYR A 79 -2.60 36.60 -6.78
CA TYR A 79 -3.28 35.65 -5.91
C TYR A 79 -2.88 34.19 -6.13
N SER A 80 -1.89 33.92 -6.98
CA SER A 80 -1.29 32.59 -7.13
C SER A 80 -0.22 32.33 -6.06
N LEU A 81 0.41 31.16 -6.04
CA LEU A 81 1.50 30.86 -5.08
C LEU A 81 2.69 31.83 -5.26
N SER A 82 3.40 32.21 -4.20
CA SER A 82 4.57 33.11 -4.30
C SER A 82 5.81 32.45 -4.92
N ASN A 83 5.95 31.13 -4.80
CA ASN A 83 7.04 30.35 -5.39
C ASN A 83 6.68 28.87 -5.52
N ASN A 84 7.19 28.18 -6.55
CA ASN A 84 6.89 26.77 -6.79
C ASN A 84 7.58 25.80 -5.84
N PHE A 85 8.69 26.19 -5.19
CA PHE A 85 9.38 25.33 -4.24
C PHE A 85 8.70 25.42 -2.87
N VAL A 86 7.80 24.48 -2.61
CA VAL A 86 7.03 24.38 -1.37
C VAL A 86 7.78 23.52 -0.37
N ARG A 87 8.06 24.07 0.83
CA ARG A 87 8.89 23.40 1.85
C ARG A 87 8.11 22.95 3.07
N SER A 88 7.01 23.63 3.39
CA SER A 88 6.22 23.32 4.57
C SER A 88 4.78 23.75 4.37
N ILE A 89 3.87 22.98 4.95
CA ILE A 89 2.43 23.25 4.95
C ILE A 89 1.93 23.01 6.38
N CYS A 90 1.14 23.94 6.92
CA CYS A 90 0.48 23.74 8.20
C CYS A 90 -0.96 24.26 8.15
N GLN A 91 -1.80 23.80 9.06
CA GLN A 91 -3.15 24.30 9.26
C GLN A 91 -3.24 25.07 10.58
N ASP A 92 -3.92 26.22 10.59
CA ASP A 92 -4.20 26.97 11.83
C ASP A 92 -5.53 26.54 12.48
N ALA A 93 -5.85 27.10 13.66
CA ALA A 93 -7.09 26.79 14.39
C ALA A 93 -8.38 27.20 13.65
N ASN A 94 -8.28 28.15 12.71
CA ASN A 94 -9.39 28.55 11.84
C ASN A 94 -9.48 27.70 10.57
N HIS A 95 -8.67 26.64 10.51
CA HIS A 95 -8.53 25.72 9.40
C HIS A 95 -7.99 26.32 8.10
N ASN A 96 -7.35 27.49 8.16
CA ASN A 96 -6.64 28.02 7.01
C ASN A 96 -5.32 27.27 6.82
N ILE A 97 -4.88 27.17 5.56
CA ILE A 97 -3.60 26.53 5.24
C ILE A 97 -2.54 27.60 5.03
N TRP A 98 -1.44 27.46 5.77
CA TRP A 98 -0.24 28.25 5.62
C TRP A 98 0.83 27.45 4.88
N ILE A 99 1.49 28.10 3.92
CA ILE A 99 2.46 27.45 3.03
C ILE A 99 3.76 28.25 3.03
N GLY A 100 4.83 27.62 3.51
CA GLY A 100 6.20 28.11 3.42
C GLY A 100 6.83 27.73 2.08
N THR A 101 7.37 28.71 1.38
CA THR A 101 8.07 28.50 0.10
C THR A 101 9.48 29.08 0.14
N ARG A 102 10.27 28.82 -0.91
CA ARG A 102 11.59 29.48 -1.08
C ARG A 102 11.51 30.99 -1.27
N ASN A 103 10.33 31.56 -1.55
CA ASN A 103 10.19 33.00 -1.68
C ASN A 103 8.85 33.51 -1.15
N GLY A 104 8.65 33.41 0.16
CA GLY A 104 7.54 34.00 0.89
C GLY A 104 6.65 32.98 1.60
N LEU A 105 5.85 33.51 2.53
CA LEU A 105 4.78 32.80 3.22
C LEU A 105 3.48 33.00 2.45
N ASN A 106 2.65 31.97 2.37
CA ASN A 106 1.35 32.06 1.71
C ASN A 106 0.25 31.60 2.66
N LEU A 107 -0.89 32.25 2.57
CA LEU A 107 -2.13 31.85 3.23
C LEU A 107 -3.14 31.49 2.13
N TYR A 108 -3.58 30.22 2.12
CA TYR A 108 -4.59 29.75 1.17
C TYR A 108 -6.00 29.98 1.71
N LEU A 109 -6.81 30.69 0.92
CA LEU A 109 -8.19 31.01 1.23
C LEU A 109 -9.14 30.07 0.48
N TYR A 110 -9.55 28.98 1.14
CA TYR A 110 -10.40 27.93 0.53
C TYR A 110 -11.61 28.45 -0.26
N ARG A 111 -12.36 29.42 0.27
CA ARG A 111 -13.60 29.90 -0.36
C ARG A 111 -13.36 30.67 -1.66
N GLN A 112 -12.17 31.23 -1.81
CA GLN A 112 -11.82 32.09 -2.94
C GLN A 112 -10.88 31.39 -3.92
N ASP A 113 -10.32 30.24 -3.54
CA ASP A 113 -9.26 29.52 -4.25
C ASP A 113 -8.07 30.45 -4.61
N LYS A 114 -7.64 31.24 -3.62
CA LYS A 114 -6.62 32.28 -3.76
C LYS A 114 -5.59 32.22 -2.64
N PHE A 115 -4.40 32.74 -2.93
CA PHE A 115 -3.31 32.87 -1.98
C PHE A 115 -3.09 34.34 -1.62
N ILE A 116 -2.98 34.63 -0.32
CA ILE A 116 -2.38 35.88 0.18
C ILE A 116 -0.89 35.59 0.41
N ARG A 117 -0.03 36.51 -0.03
CA ARG A 117 1.44 36.37 0.08
C ARG A 117 1.99 37.36 1.10
N TYR A 118 2.90 36.88 1.95
CA TYR A 118 3.66 37.69 2.89
C TYR A 118 5.15 37.55 2.59
N PHE A 119 5.84 38.69 2.53
CA PHE A 119 7.25 38.78 2.20
C PHE A 119 8.03 39.50 3.30
N ALA A 120 9.34 39.30 3.29
CA ALA A 120 10.27 40.03 4.10
C ALA A 120 10.31 41.51 3.72
N GLY A 121 10.46 42.36 4.73
CA GLY A 121 10.31 43.80 4.62
C GLY A 121 10.84 44.50 5.86
N LYS A 122 10.67 45.82 5.92
CA LYS A 122 11.13 46.65 7.04
C LYS A 122 10.04 46.95 8.06
N ASP A 123 8.80 46.58 7.77
CA ASP A 123 7.66 46.87 8.64
C ASP A 123 7.58 45.85 9.79
N SER A 124 6.96 46.26 10.89
CA SER A 124 6.83 45.45 12.11
C SER A 124 5.99 44.17 11.97
N VAL A 125 5.36 43.98 10.82
CA VAL A 125 4.55 42.81 10.45
C VAL A 125 5.14 42.02 9.27
N SER A 126 6.36 42.35 8.84
CA SER A 126 7.07 41.60 7.82
C SER A 126 7.91 40.47 8.43
N ILE A 127 7.89 39.30 7.78
CA ILE A 127 8.73 38.16 8.16
C ILE A 127 10.22 38.51 7.99
N CYS A 128 11.10 37.87 8.75
CA CYS A 128 12.54 38.16 8.74
C CYS A 128 13.26 37.66 7.47
N SER A 129 12.67 36.73 6.72
CA SER A 129 13.20 36.21 5.45
C SER A 129 12.11 35.60 4.57
N ASN A 130 12.32 35.66 3.25
CA ASN A 130 11.48 35.01 2.27
C ASN A 130 11.75 33.50 2.13
N GLU A 131 12.94 33.03 2.55
CA GLU A 131 13.29 31.61 2.43
C GLU A 131 12.80 30.84 3.65
N ILE A 132 11.59 30.28 3.53
CA ILE A 132 10.92 29.58 4.62
C ILE A 132 11.19 28.08 4.52
N ASN A 133 11.69 27.50 5.60
CA ASN A 133 11.91 26.06 5.70
C ASN A 133 10.74 25.35 6.36
N VAL A 134 10.19 25.93 7.42
CA VAL A 134 9.15 25.31 8.23
C VAL A 134 8.13 26.35 8.69
N VAL A 135 6.87 25.96 8.68
CA VAL A 135 5.73 26.72 9.20
C VAL A 135 5.01 25.79 10.17
N TYR A 136 4.76 26.26 11.39
CA TYR A 136 4.15 25.46 12.45
C TYR A 136 3.16 26.31 13.25
N TYR A 137 1.96 25.79 13.49
CA TYR A 137 0.96 26.44 14.32
C TYR A 137 0.87 25.71 15.66
N ASP A 138 1.14 26.43 16.76
CA ASP A 138 1.19 25.84 18.09
C ASP A 138 -0.16 25.87 18.82
N SER A 139 -0.24 25.14 19.92
CA SER A 139 -1.42 25.04 20.78
C SER A 139 -1.78 26.35 21.49
N GLN A 140 -0.85 27.31 21.56
CA GLN A 140 -1.06 28.65 22.14
C GLN A 140 -1.61 29.66 21.12
N GLY A 141 -1.77 29.24 19.87
CA GLY A 141 -2.31 30.04 18.78
C GLY A 141 -1.29 30.92 18.07
N TYR A 142 0.01 30.66 18.27
CA TYR A 142 1.07 31.32 17.54
C TYR A 142 1.42 30.56 16.26
N LEU A 143 1.69 31.32 15.20
CA LEU A 143 2.27 30.78 13.97
C LEU A 143 3.78 31.00 14.00
N TRP A 144 4.54 29.94 13.92
CA TRP A 144 6.01 29.94 13.94
C TRP A 144 6.57 29.73 12.54
N ILE A 145 7.52 30.57 12.15
CA ILE A 145 8.17 30.55 10.84
C ILE A 145 9.67 30.34 11.03
N GLY A 146 10.14 29.14 10.72
CA GLY A 146 11.56 28.83 10.67
C GLY A 146 12.13 29.15 9.28
N THR A 147 13.16 29.99 9.24
CA THR A 147 13.78 30.43 7.99
C THR A 147 15.11 29.73 7.72
N ALA A 148 15.55 29.76 6.45
CA ALA A 148 16.79 29.11 6.05
C ALA A 148 18.06 29.76 6.62
N ARG A 149 18.03 31.07 6.88
CA ARG A 149 19.22 31.87 7.21
C ARG A 149 19.04 32.95 8.26
N ASN A 150 17.82 33.29 8.65
CA ASN A 150 17.57 34.47 9.48
C ASN A 150 17.04 34.13 10.87
N GLY A 151 16.82 32.86 11.20
CA GLY A 151 16.29 32.43 12.50
C GLY A 151 14.80 32.16 12.45
N LEU A 152 14.14 32.43 13.57
CA LEU A 152 12.76 32.03 13.85
C LEU A 152 11.89 33.26 14.11
N ASP A 153 10.75 33.34 13.45
CA ASP A 153 9.71 34.32 13.77
C ASP A 153 8.53 33.65 14.47
N ARG A 154 7.97 34.35 15.46
CA ARG A 154 6.69 34.03 16.08
C ARG A 154 5.67 35.10 15.74
N LEU A 155 4.62 34.71 15.03
CA LEU A 155 3.54 35.56 14.57
C LEU A 155 2.35 35.42 15.53
N THR A 156 1.79 36.55 15.92
CA THR A 156 0.47 36.61 16.57
C THR A 156 -0.56 36.91 15.50
N LEU A 157 -1.63 36.11 15.44
CA LEU A 157 -2.71 36.26 14.47
C LEU A 157 -3.95 36.89 15.11
N ASP A 158 -4.74 37.62 14.31
CA ASP A 158 -6.10 38.01 14.69
C ASP A 158 -7.11 36.88 14.42
N LYS A 159 -8.38 37.14 14.74
CA LYS A 159 -9.49 36.20 14.52
C LYS A 159 -9.70 35.80 13.06
N ASP A 160 -9.23 36.62 12.11
CA ASP A 160 -9.34 36.42 10.66
C ASP A 160 -8.02 35.87 10.08
N SER A 161 -7.13 35.35 10.94
CA SER A 161 -5.80 34.81 10.61
C SER A 161 -4.85 35.83 9.93
N ARG A 162 -5.00 37.12 10.24
CA ARG A 162 -4.07 38.18 9.79
C ARG A 162 -2.97 38.42 10.82
N ILE A 163 -1.78 38.77 10.33
CA ILE A 163 -0.62 39.03 11.18
C ILE A 163 -0.81 40.35 11.95
N LEU A 164 -0.83 40.27 13.28
CA LEU A 164 -0.90 41.41 14.20
C LEU A 164 0.47 41.91 14.62
N SER A 165 1.38 40.98 14.95
CA SER A 165 2.74 41.30 15.39
C SER A 165 3.67 40.12 15.18
N ILE A 166 4.97 40.42 15.04
CA ILE A 166 6.03 39.44 14.88
C ILE A 166 7.08 39.64 15.98
N LYS A 167 7.48 38.53 16.61
CA LYS A 167 8.64 38.48 17.49
C LYS A 167 9.74 37.63 16.85
N HIS A 168 10.90 38.24 16.67
CA HIS A 168 12.05 37.61 16.03
C HIS A 168 13.03 37.00 17.05
N PHE A 169 13.56 35.81 16.73
CA PHE A 169 14.60 35.13 17.48
C PHE A 169 15.77 34.78 16.54
N GLY A 170 16.90 35.45 16.74
CA GLY A 170 18.15 35.17 16.04
C GLY A 170 19.10 34.28 16.85
N ALA A 171 20.16 33.82 16.21
CA ALA A 171 21.20 33.00 16.83
C ALA A 171 22.21 33.83 17.64
N GLY A 172 22.77 33.21 18.67
CA GLY A 172 23.81 33.82 19.50
C GLY A 172 24.01 33.10 20.83
N PRO A 173 24.93 33.62 21.69
CA PRO A 173 25.38 32.92 22.87
C PRO A 173 24.37 32.95 24.03
N SER A 174 23.47 33.94 24.10
CA SER A 174 22.55 34.07 25.24
C SER A 174 21.46 33.00 25.22
N ASP A 175 20.82 32.80 26.37
CA ASP A 175 19.67 31.90 26.51
C ASP A 175 18.41 32.47 25.84
N THR A 176 18.41 33.73 25.39
CA THR A 176 17.30 34.32 24.60
C THR A 176 17.46 34.11 23.10
N GLN A 177 18.57 33.50 22.67
CA GLN A 177 18.95 33.32 21.28
C GLN A 177 19.06 31.83 20.93
N LEU A 178 18.89 31.53 19.64
CA LEU A 178 18.99 30.17 19.10
C LEU A 178 20.45 29.72 18.95
N SER A 179 20.65 28.41 18.79
CA SER A 179 21.96 27.85 18.44
C SER A 179 22.37 28.14 16.98
N SER A 180 21.43 28.31 16.06
CA SER A 180 21.69 28.66 14.65
C SER A 180 20.49 29.38 14.02
N ASN A 181 20.76 30.20 13.00
CA ASN A 181 19.75 30.90 12.22
C ASN A 181 19.11 30.03 11.13
N SER A 182 19.65 28.83 10.87
CA SER A 182 19.07 27.90 9.91
C SER A 182 18.15 26.92 10.63
N ILE A 183 16.85 27.18 10.54
CA ILE A 183 15.81 26.38 11.19
C ILE A 183 15.36 25.29 10.23
N LEU A 184 15.34 24.04 10.68
CA LEU A 184 15.04 22.88 9.84
C LEU A 184 13.71 22.24 10.19
N CYS A 185 13.36 22.18 11.47
CA CYS A 185 12.09 21.64 11.93
C CYS A 185 11.62 22.32 13.22
N LEU A 186 10.31 22.23 13.47
CA LEU A 186 9.63 22.71 14.66
C LEU A 186 8.66 21.62 15.12
N TYR A 187 8.56 21.44 16.43
CA TYR A 187 7.61 20.48 17.03
C TYR A 187 7.22 20.94 18.42
N GLU A 188 5.94 20.89 18.76
CA GLU A 188 5.45 21.11 20.12
C GLU A 188 5.19 19.77 20.81
N ASP A 189 5.81 19.55 21.97
CA ASP A 189 5.59 18.33 22.77
C ASP A 189 4.27 18.38 23.56
N GLY A 190 3.87 17.25 24.13
CA GLY A 190 2.66 17.11 24.96
C GLY A 190 2.69 17.91 26.27
N GLN A 191 3.82 18.52 26.62
CA GLN A 191 3.95 19.47 27.72
C GLN A 191 3.88 20.94 27.27
N HIS A 192 3.59 21.19 25.98
CA HIS A 192 3.56 22.52 25.36
C HIS A 192 4.91 23.24 25.35
N ASN A 193 6.02 22.51 25.28
CA ASN A 193 7.32 23.09 24.94
C ASN A 193 7.52 23.05 23.42
N LEU A 194 7.97 24.17 22.86
CA LEU A 194 8.37 24.20 21.46
C LEU A 194 9.82 23.77 21.32
N TRP A 195 10.05 22.74 20.52
CA TRP A 195 11.36 22.26 20.13
C TRP A 195 11.71 22.78 18.73
N VAL A 196 12.94 23.26 18.60
CA VAL A 196 13.47 23.90 17.38
C VAL A 196 14.73 23.16 16.96
N GLY A 197 14.62 22.39 15.88
CA GLY A 197 15.76 21.73 15.26
C GLY A 197 16.45 22.67 14.27
N THR A 198 17.77 22.78 14.38
CA THR A 198 18.59 23.68 13.56
C THR A 198 19.75 22.96 12.90
N GLN A 199 20.50 23.66 12.05
CA GLN A 199 21.77 23.15 11.52
C GLN A 199 22.89 23.03 12.57
N ALA A 200 22.72 23.58 13.78
CA ALA A 200 23.77 23.56 14.81
C ALA A 200 23.21 23.31 16.22
N GLY A 201 22.26 22.40 16.37
CA GLY A 201 21.76 21.91 17.65
C GLY A 201 20.24 21.87 17.74
N LEU A 202 19.77 21.32 18.85
CA LEU A 202 18.36 21.27 19.24
C LEU A 202 18.11 22.34 20.30
N ASN A 203 17.04 23.11 20.18
CA ASN A 203 16.68 24.14 21.15
C ASN A 203 15.30 23.86 21.71
N ARG A 204 15.14 23.87 23.03
CA ARG A 204 13.83 23.81 23.70
C ARG A 204 13.45 25.19 24.20
N PHE A 205 12.39 25.75 23.66
CA PHE A 205 11.86 27.06 24.01
C PHE A 205 10.91 26.98 25.21
N ASN A 206 11.13 27.87 26.18
CA ASN A 206 10.24 28.04 27.32
C ASN A 206 9.39 29.30 27.14
N TYR A 207 8.07 29.13 27.05
CA TYR A 207 7.14 30.24 26.84
C TYR A 207 7.11 31.27 27.99
N ARG A 208 7.33 30.84 29.24
CA ARG A 208 7.27 31.71 30.41
C ARG A 208 8.49 32.62 30.50
N THR A 209 9.68 32.05 30.36
CA THR A 209 10.95 32.79 30.47
C THR A 209 11.39 33.40 29.15
N GLN A 210 10.81 32.97 28.02
CA GLN A 210 11.21 33.37 26.67
C GLN A 210 12.69 33.04 26.39
N THR A 211 13.16 31.91 26.91
CA THR A 211 14.54 31.42 26.76
C THR A 211 14.58 30.04 26.11
N PHE A 212 15.75 29.67 25.60
CA PHE A 212 16.07 28.41 24.96
C PHE A 212 17.07 27.62 25.81
N VAL A 213 16.79 26.34 26.01
CA VAL A 213 17.78 25.36 26.46
C VAL A 213 18.36 24.69 25.21
N LYS A 214 19.69 24.76 25.04
CA LYS A 214 20.39 24.26 23.85
C LYS A 214 21.01 22.89 24.14
N LEU A 215 20.75 21.92 23.27
CA LEU A 215 21.36 20.58 23.31
C LEU A 215 22.24 20.40 22.06
N PHE A 216 23.43 19.85 22.27
CA PHE A 216 24.45 19.66 21.24
C PHE A 216 24.95 18.22 21.23
N ASN A 217 25.57 17.83 20.12
CA ASN A 217 26.42 16.66 20.03
C ASN A 217 27.71 16.91 20.82
N ASN A 218 28.10 15.93 21.63
CA ASN A 218 29.40 15.81 22.25
C ASN A 218 29.98 14.44 21.88
N PRO A 219 30.98 14.35 21.00
CA PRO A 219 31.55 13.07 20.56
C PRO A 219 32.12 12.20 21.69
N SER A 220 32.42 12.78 22.86
CA SER A 220 32.93 12.06 24.02
C SER A 220 31.82 11.56 24.97
N ASP A 221 30.56 11.90 24.71
CA ASP A 221 29.41 11.55 25.53
C ASP A 221 28.33 10.88 24.68
N ALA A 222 28.19 9.56 24.84
CA ALA A 222 27.16 8.76 24.18
C ALA A 222 25.73 9.12 24.62
N GLY A 223 25.56 9.88 25.70
CA GLY A 223 24.28 10.45 26.15
C GLY A 223 23.94 11.81 25.55
N SER A 224 24.73 12.31 24.61
CA SER A 224 24.46 13.55 23.86
C SER A 224 23.77 13.27 22.52
N LEU A 225 23.43 14.31 21.75
CA LEU A 225 22.89 14.13 20.39
C LEU A 225 23.91 13.46 19.47
N SER A 226 23.47 12.64 18.53
CA SER A 226 24.35 11.99 17.55
C SER A 226 24.89 12.93 16.46
N SER A 227 24.19 14.05 16.20
CA SER A 227 24.64 15.15 15.33
C SER A 227 23.97 16.46 15.73
N ASN A 228 24.62 17.58 15.40
CA ASN A 228 24.08 18.92 15.59
C ASN A 228 23.09 19.33 14.50
N VAL A 229 23.05 18.65 13.35
CA VAL A 229 22.07 18.97 12.29
C VAL A 229 20.80 18.17 12.55
N VAL A 230 19.75 18.85 13.01
CA VAL A 230 18.47 18.23 13.41
C VAL A 230 17.42 18.42 12.33
N ASN A 231 17.05 17.34 11.66
CA ASN A 231 16.15 17.35 10.50
C ASN A 231 14.67 17.25 10.86
N THR A 232 14.33 16.48 11.90
CA THR A 232 12.95 16.22 12.31
C THR A 232 12.88 15.91 13.80
N ILE A 233 11.73 16.18 14.40
CA ILE A 233 11.41 15.93 15.81
C ILE A 233 9.99 15.34 15.84
N PHE A 234 9.80 14.26 16.58
CA PHE A 234 8.52 13.60 16.73
C PHE A 234 8.36 13.04 18.15
N GLU A 235 7.21 13.24 18.78
CA GLU A 235 6.87 12.61 20.05
C GLU A 235 6.02 11.37 19.81
N ASP A 236 6.39 10.24 20.41
CA ASP A 236 5.58 9.04 20.34
C ASP A 236 4.46 9.00 21.39
N ARG A 237 3.54 8.04 21.28
CA ARG A 237 2.42 7.89 22.24
C ARG A 237 2.83 7.64 23.70
N TYR A 238 4.10 7.36 23.97
CA TYR A 238 4.64 7.16 25.32
C TYR A 238 5.28 8.44 25.88
N GLY A 239 5.32 9.52 25.08
CA GLY A 239 5.90 10.82 25.44
C GLY A 239 7.39 10.94 25.12
N ASP A 240 8.02 9.91 24.56
CA ASP A 240 9.44 9.99 24.21
C ASP A 240 9.64 10.77 22.92
N LEU A 241 10.66 11.63 22.92
CA LEU A 241 11.00 12.43 21.75
C LEU A 241 12.02 11.69 20.89
N TRP A 242 11.70 11.57 19.62
CA TRP A 242 12.53 10.99 18.58
C TRP A 242 13.07 12.11 17.69
N ILE A 243 14.40 12.25 17.68
CA ILE A 243 15.12 13.31 16.98
C ILE A 243 15.89 12.71 15.81
N GLY A 244 15.45 13.01 14.60
CA GLY A 244 16.15 12.62 13.38
C GLY A 244 17.23 13.63 13.03
N THR A 245 18.45 13.15 12.77
CA THR A 245 19.61 14.02 12.48
C THR A 245 20.29 13.61 11.16
N GLU A 246 21.31 14.37 10.75
CA GLU A 246 22.19 13.97 9.64
C GLU A 246 23.05 12.73 9.96
N PHE A 247 23.18 12.37 11.24
CA PHE A 247 23.98 11.22 11.64
C PHE A 247 23.29 10.42 12.76
N GLY A 248 22.22 9.72 12.42
CA GLY A 248 21.49 8.80 13.29
C GLY A 248 20.17 9.34 13.84
N LEU A 249 19.47 8.46 14.53
CA LEU A 249 18.23 8.72 15.24
C LEU A 249 18.51 8.77 16.74
N ASN A 250 17.95 9.76 17.44
CA ASN A 250 18.09 9.87 18.89
C ASN A 250 16.73 9.70 19.55
N ARG A 251 16.64 8.94 20.64
CA ARG A 251 15.46 8.87 21.51
C ARG A 251 15.79 9.56 22.82
N ILE A 252 15.04 10.61 23.15
CA ILE A 252 15.12 11.31 24.42
C ILE A 252 13.97 10.80 25.29
N HIS A 253 14.33 10.11 26.37
CA HIS A 253 13.35 9.56 27.31
C HIS A 253 12.63 10.65 28.08
N HIS A 254 11.30 10.63 28.09
CA HIS A 254 10.50 11.62 28.80
C HIS A 254 10.78 11.65 30.32
N SER A 255 11.06 10.49 30.91
CA SER A 255 11.19 10.36 32.38
C SER A 255 12.44 11.01 32.96
N ASN A 256 13.54 11.07 32.20
CA ASN A 256 14.85 11.45 32.72
C ASN A 256 15.73 12.22 31.72
N TYR A 257 15.22 12.54 30.52
CA TYR A 257 15.94 13.20 29.44
C TYR A 257 17.23 12.48 28.99
N ARG A 258 17.37 11.18 29.27
CA ARG A 258 18.48 10.38 28.74
C ARG A 258 18.33 10.25 27.22
N ILE A 259 19.43 10.42 26.50
CA ILE A 259 19.48 10.24 25.05
C ILE A 259 20.03 8.85 24.73
N GLU A 260 19.33 8.12 23.86
CA GLU A 260 19.79 6.89 23.23
C GLU A 260 19.98 7.11 21.73
N GLN A 261 21.09 6.60 21.18
CA GLN A 261 21.43 6.78 19.77
C GLN A 261 21.22 5.47 18.99
N TYR A 262 20.62 5.57 17.81
CA TYR A 262 20.51 4.50 16.83
C TYR A 262 21.19 4.95 15.54
N VAL A 263 22.20 4.20 15.10
CA VAL A 263 23.01 4.50 13.92
C VAL A 263 22.96 3.34 12.91
N PHE A 264 23.19 3.65 11.64
CA PHE A 264 23.33 2.65 10.59
C PHE A 264 24.61 1.83 10.82
N ASN A 265 24.49 0.51 10.73
CA ASN A 265 25.59 -0.43 10.76
C ASN A 265 25.44 -1.42 9.59
N PRO A 266 26.37 -1.42 8.61
CA PRO A 266 26.29 -2.29 7.44
C PRO A 266 26.34 -3.79 7.78
N ASP A 267 26.94 -4.15 8.91
CA ASP A 267 27.07 -5.56 9.36
C ASP A 267 25.83 -6.04 10.14
N ASN A 268 24.90 -5.13 10.46
CA ASN A 268 23.68 -5.45 11.19
C ASN A 268 22.43 -5.09 10.36
N PRO A 269 21.74 -6.06 9.73
CA PRO A 269 20.54 -5.79 8.92
C PRO A 269 19.36 -5.22 9.72
N TYR A 270 19.45 -5.26 11.05
CA TYR A 270 18.48 -4.77 12.01
C TYR A 270 18.79 -3.38 12.57
N SER A 271 19.87 -2.72 12.11
CA SER A 271 20.14 -1.32 12.43
C SER A 271 19.26 -0.37 11.61
N LEU A 272 19.32 0.93 11.93
CA LEU A 272 18.73 2.00 11.13
C LEU A 272 19.12 1.83 9.64
N PRO A 273 18.24 2.08 8.65
CA PRO A 273 18.52 1.79 7.23
C PRO A 273 19.57 2.72 6.61
N HIS A 274 19.69 3.95 7.12
CA HIS A 274 20.69 4.95 6.76
C HIS A 274 20.78 6.03 7.87
N ASN A 275 21.95 6.68 8.01
CA ASN A 275 22.20 7.66 9.08
C ASN A 275 21.43 8.97 8.93
N VAL A 276 21.22 9.46 7.72
CA VAL A 276 20.43 10.68 7.50
C VAL A 276 18.95 10.36 7.66
N VAL A 277 18.38 10.76 8.79
CA VAL A 277 16.95 10.65 9.10
C VAL A 277 16.26 11.93 8.64
N ARG A 278 15.23 11.79 7.81
CA ARG A 278 14.49 12.89 7.20
C ARG A 278 13.16 13.15 7.88
N ASP A 279 12.44 12.10 8.27
CA ASP A 279 11.14 12.23 8.92
C ASP A 279 10.78 11.02 9.79
N ILE A 280 9.87 11.21 10.74
CA ILE A 280 9.46 10.19 11.72
C ILE A 280 7.95 10.33 11.97
N VAL A 281 7.22 9.21 11.92
CA VAL A 281 5.81 9.14 12.33
C VAL A 281 5.54 7.86 13.09
N GLU A 282 4.42 7.79 13.80
CA GLU A 282 3.91 6.56 14.39
C GLU A 282 2.58 6.18 13.72
N ASP A 283 2.44 4.91 13.34
CA ASP A 283 1.19 4.41 12.77
C ASP A 283 0.13 4.08 13.84
N LEU A 284 -1.10 3.79 13.40
CA LEU A 284 -2.19 3.42 14.32
C LEU A 284 -1.93 2.11 15.10
N GLN A 285 -1.02 1.25 14.61
CA GLN A 285 -0.62 0.03 15.32
C GLN A 285 0.47 0.29 16.36
N GLY A 286 1.01 1.52 16.45
CA GLY A 286 2.08 1.88 17.39
C GLY A 286 3.48 1.56 16.89
N ASN A 287 3.63 1.28 15.59
CA ASN A 287 4.93 1.14 14.98
C ASN A 287 5.49 2.52 14.68
N LEU A 288 6.71 2.78 15.16
CA LEU A 288 7.45 3.98 14.79
C LEU A 288 8.11 3.76 13.43
N ILE A 289 7.84 4.64 12.48
CA ILE A 289 8.28 4.57 11.10
C ILE A 289 9.24 5.71 10.85
N VAL A 290 10.41 5.38 10.32
CA VAL A 290 11.55 6.29 10.15
C VAL A 290 11.92 6.37 8.68
N GLY A 291 11.80 7.56 8.10
CA GLY A 291 12.19 7.88 6.74
C GLY A 291 13.64 8.31 6.68
N THR A 292 14.44 7.70 5.82
CA THR A 292 15.87 7.99 5.68
C THR A 292 16.27 8.15 4.22
N LEU A 293 17.50 8.60 3.97
CA LEU A 293 18.10 8.58 2.63
C LEU A 293 18.58 7.19 2.16
N GLY A 294 18.13 6.10 2.80
CA GLY A 294 18.43 4.73 2.36
C GLY A 294 17.26 3.78 2.61
N GLY A 295 16.04 4.30 2.53
CA GLY A 295 14.79 3.57 2.66
C GLY A 295 14.00 3.89 3.92
N LEU A 296 13.00 3.07 4.18
CA LEU A 296 12.09 3.15 5.32
C LEU A 296 12.49 2.14 6.40
N GLY A 297 12.59 2.57 7.65
CA GLY A 297 12.84 1.71 8.80
C GLY A 297 11.62 1.66 9.72
N ILE A 298 11.10 0.46 10.00
CA ILE A 298 10.05 0.28 11.01
C ILE A 298 10.69 -0.21 12.30
N PHE A 299 10.58 0.56 13.37
CA PHE A 299 11.17 0.23 14.66
C PHE A 299 10.30 -0.76 15.44
N ASP A 300 10.81 -1.98 15.56
CA ASP A 300 10.29 -3.01 16.45
C ASP A 300 10.74 -2.71 17.89
N ARG A 301 9.86 -2.03 18.62
CA ARG A 301 10.09 -1.62 20.02
C ARG A 301 10.43 -2.80 20.94
N LYS A 302 9.85 -4.00 20.69
CA LYS A 302 10.01 -5.17 21.57
C LYS A 302 11.46 -5.69 21.56
N ASN A 303 12.09 -5.66 20.38
CA ASN A 303 13.44 -6.19 20.19
C ASN A 303 14.47 -5.07 19.93
N SER A 304 14.06 -3.80 20.05
CA SER A 304 14.88 -2.61 19.77
C SER A 304 15.63 -2.70 18.44
N ARG A 305 14.93 -3.08 17.38
CA ARG A 305 15.49 -3.32 16.04
C ARG A 305 14.69 -2.67 14.94
N PHE A 306 15.28 -2.50 13.77
CA PHE A 306 14.60 -1.99 12.59
C PHE A 306 14.30 -3.10 11.58
N ILE A 307 13.09 -3.03 11.01
CA ILE A 307 12.70 -3.78 9.82
C ILE A 307 12.80 -2.82 8.64
N ASN A 308 13.81 -3.05 7.80
CA ASN A 308 14.14 -2.14 6.71
C ASN A 308 13.42 -2.53 5.39
N TYR A 309 12.88 -1.51 4.72
CA TYR A 309 12.28 -1.56 3.39
C TYR A 309 13.07 -0.63 2.47
N LYS A 310 13.66 -1.20 1.43
CA LYS A 310 14.46 -0.51 0.43
C LYS A 310 13.87 -0.74 -0.96
N TYR A 311 14.16 0.16 -1.88
CA TYR A 311 13.88 -0.02 -3.29
C TYR A 311 14.52 -1.30 -3.80
N THR A 312 13.74 -2.08 -4.54
CA THR A 312 14.20 -3.32 -5.16
C THR A 312 13.77 -3.27 -6.62
N LEU A 313 14.74 -3.45 -7.51
CA LEU A 313 14.48 -3.48 -8.94
C LEU A 313 13.44 -4.58 -9.26
N HIS A 314 12.49 -4.26 -10.14
CA HIS A 314 11.39 -5.14 -10.55
C HIS A 314 10.31 -5.46 -9.48
N ASN A 315 10.39 -4.91 -8.27
CA ASN A 315 9.29 -5.02 -7.30
C ASN A 315 8.27 -3.90 -7.50
N LYS A 316 7.25 -4.15 -8.34
CA LYS A 316 6.20 -3.16 -8.67
C LYS A 316 5.40 -2.64 -7.46
N PHE A 317 5.38 -3.39 -6.36
CA PHE A 317 4.64 -3.02 -5.15
C PHE A 317 5.55 -2.62 -4.00
N GLY A 318 6.87 -2.55 -4.23
CA GLY A 318 7.85 -2.11 -3.23
C GLY A 318 7.90 -0.60 -3.08
N LEU A 319 8.72 -0.14 -2.14
CA LEU A 319 9.11 1.27 -2.07
C LEU A 319 9.79 1.62 -3.40
N ASN A 320 9.32 2.63 -4.12
CA ASN A 320 9.82 2.93 -5.46
C ASN A 320 11.07 3.82 -5.49
N ASN A 321 11.51 4.34 -4.34
CA ASN A 321 12.70 5.16 -4.21
C ASN A 321 13.25 5.12 -2.76
N ASP A 322 14.56 4.95 -2.60
CA ASP A 322 15.20 4.88 -1.27
C ASP A 322 15.29 6.23 -0.54
N PHE A 323 15.22 7.36 -1.26
CA PHE A 323 15.33 8.68 -0.66
C PHE A 323 13.95 9.14 -0.15
N VAL A 324 13.61 8.70 1.07
CA VAL A 324 12.38 9.09 1.77
C VAL A 324 12.59 10.45 2.42
N ASN A 325 11.76 11.43 2.05
CA ASN A 325 11.90 12.83 2.49
C ASN A 325 10.90 13.22 3.57
N CYS A 326 9.66 12.75 3.48
CA CYS A 326 8.60 13.09 4.42
C CYS A 326 7.61 11.92 4.58
N LEU A 327 6.95 11.88 5.73
CA LEU A 327 6.02 10.83 6.12
C LEU A 327 4.75 11.48 6.69
N LEU A 328 3.61 10.83 6.49
CA LEU A 328 2.36 11.23 7.13
C LEU A 328 1.53 9.98 7.44
N SER A 329 1.21 9.79 8.71
CA SER A 329 0.22 8.80 9.15
C SER A 329 -1.08 9.51 9.49
N ASP A 330 -2.22 8.96 9.05
CA ASP A 330 -3.53 9.49 9.40
C ASP A 330 -4.34 8.58 10.33
N THR A 331 -5.49 9.08 10.77
CA THR A 331 -6.42 8.39 11.68
C THR A 331 -7.24 7.27 11.03
N GLU A 332 -7.15 7.11 9.71
CA GLU A 332 -7.76 6.01 8.94
C GLU A 332 -6.78 4.85 8.70
N GLY A 333 -5.53 5.01 9.16
CA GLY A 333 -4.48 4.02 9.04
C GLY A 333 -3.72 4.11 7.72
N ASN A 334 -3.89 5.18 6.96
CA ASN A 334 -3.07 5.43 5.78
C ASN A 334 -1.69 5.92 6.22
N LEU A 335 -0.67 5.39 5.57
CA LEU A 335 0.67 5.93 5.59
C LEU A 335 1.01 6.45 4.19
N TRP A 336 1.35 7.74 4.14
CA TRP A 336 1.83 8.43 2.95
C TRP A 336 3.33 8.67 3.12
N ILE A 337 4.09 8.37 2.06
CA ILE A 337 5.55 8.44 2.04
C ILE A 337 5.96 9.26 0.83
N GLY A 338 6.49 10.44 1.06
CA GLY A 338 7.05 11.30 0.03
C GLY A 338 8.51 10.97 -0.23
N THR A 339 8.89 10.85 -1.51
CA THR A 339 10.27 10.52 -1.92
C THR A 339 10.88 11.62 -2.79
N GLU A 340 12.19 11.55 -3.05
CA GLU A 340 12.89 12.54 -3.88
C GLU A 340 12.52 12.47 -5.36
N LYS A 341 12.31 11.27 -5.91
CA LYS A 341 12.05 11.08 -7.37
C LYS A 341 10.93 10.10 -7.69
N GLY A 342 10.47 9.34 -6.70
CA GLY A 342 9.43 8.32 -6.87
C GLY A 342 8.02 8.84 -6.65
N GLY A 343 7.83 10.13 -6.37
CA GLY A 343 6.53 10.68 -6.01
C GLY A 343 6.11 10.20 -4.62
N ILE A 344 4.85 9.79 -4.52
CA ILE A 344 4.21 9.39 -3.26
C ILE A 344 4.04 7.87 -3.26
N ASN A 345 4.48 7.21 -2.19
CA ASN A 345 4.13 5.83 -1.90
C ASN A 345 3.05 5.84 -0.81
N HIS A 346 1.99 5.06 -0.99
CA HIS A 346 0.84 5.01 -0.07
C HIS A 346 0.51 3.55 0.25
N TYR A 347 0.20 3.26 1.51
CA TYR A 347 -0.43 2.00 1.90
C TYR A 347 -1.32 2.21 3.12
N ASN A 348 -2.26 1.29 3.36
CA ASN A 348 -3.06 1.29 4.57
C ASN A 348 -2.61 0.16 5.52
N VAL A 349 -2.41 0.47 6.81
CA VAL A 349 -1.90 -0.49 7.81
C VAL A 349 -2.84 -1.68 8.06
N PHE A 350 -4.13 -1.49 7.80
CA PHE A 350 -5.18 -2.51 7.89
C PHE A 350 -5.39 -3.28 6.59
N GLN A 351 -4.73 -2.89 5.48
CA GLN A 351 -4.85 -3.57 4.21
C GLN A 351 -4.49 -5.05 4.39
N HIS A 352 -5.48 -5.92 4.16
CA HIS A 352 -5.25 -7.36 4.16
C HIS A 352 -4.35 -7.72 2.99
N GLN A 353 -3.36 -8.56 3.25
CA GLN A 353 -2.49 -9.11 2.22
C GLN A 353 -3.32 -10.07 1.36
N PHE A 354 -3.65 -9.67 0.14
CA PHE A 354 -4.10 -10.61 -0.88
C PHE A 354 -2.88 -11.19 -1.58
N GLU A 355 -2.64 -12.50 -1.43
CA GLU A 355 -1.72 -13.21 -2.30
C GLU A 355 -2.25 -13.14 -3.74
N PHE A 356 -1.37 -12.94 -4.72
CA PHE A 356 -1.69 -13.08 -6.13
C PHE A 356 -0.69 -14.03 -6.76
N PHE A 357 -1.08 -14.63 -7.88
CA PHE A 357 -0.19 -15.42 -8.70
C PHE A 357 -0.08 -14.72 -10.06
N GLU A 358 1.13 -14.61 -10.58
CA GLU A 358 1.40 -14.14 -11.94
C GLU A 358 2.29 -15.14 -12.67
N ASN A 359 2.33 -15.05 -13.99
CA ASN A 359 3.30 -15.77 -14.81
C ASN A 359 4.64 -15.06 -14.72
N GLU A 360 5.61 -15.75 -14.12
CA GLU A 360 6.99 -15.30 -14.03
C GLU A 360 7.84 -16.10 -15.02
N MET A 361 8.40 -15.41 -16.02
CA MET A 361 9.19 -16.07 -17.07
C MET A 361 10.36 -16.85 -16.46
N GLY A 362 10.42 -18.16 -16.75
CA GLY A 362 11.47 -19.06 -16.25
C GLY A 362 11.24 -19.62 -14.85
N ASN A 363 10.17 -19.22 -14.15
CA ASN A 363 9.80 -19.80 -12.86
C ASN A 363 8.72 -20.90 -13.04
N PRO A 364 9.07 -22.19 -12.87
CA PRO A 364 8.12 -23.30 -13.01
C PRO A 364 7.12 -23.40 -11.85
N ASN A 365 7.26 -22.55 -10.82
CA ASN A 365 6.36 -22.46 -9.68
C ASN A 365 5.52 -21.18 -9.69
N SER A 366 5.16 -20.70 -10.88
CA SER A 366 4.34 -19.51 -11.13
C SER A 366 3.20 -19.85 -12.08
N LEU A 367 2.24 -18.96 -12.37
CA LEU A 367 1.20 -19.28 -13.36
C LEU A 367 1.81 -19.55 -14.73
N CYS A 368 1.19 -20.40 -15.55
CA CYS A 368 1.65 -20.62 -16.92
C CYS A 368 1.27 -19.46 -17.88
N PHE A 369 0.26 -18.67 -17.50
CA PHE A 369 -0.30 -17.55 -18.28
C PHE A 369 -1.15 -16.65 -17.37
N ASN A 370 -1.24 -15.35 -17.68
CA ASN A 370 -1.94 -14.37 -16.83
C ASN A 370 -3.44 -14.23 -17.13
N THR A 371 -3.90 -14.62 -18.32
CA THR A 371 -5.32 -14.55 -18.69
C THR A 371 -6.08 -15.74 -18.09
N ILE A 372 -6.68 -15.53 -16.93
CA ILE A 372 -7.46 -16.52 -16.19
C ILE A 372 -8.93 -16.45 -16.65
N ASN A 373 -9.52 -17.59 -16.97
CA ASN A 373 -10.89 -17.68 -17.47
C ASN A 373 -11.81 -18.46 -16.52
N SER A 374 -11.28 -19.41 -15.75
CA SER A 374 -12.05 -20.18 -14.77
C SER A 374 -11.22 -20.50 -13.53
N ILE A 375 -11.88 -20.54 -12.37
CA ILE A 375 -11.26 -20.86 -11.10
C ILE A 375 -12.18 -21.83 -10.35
N PHE A 376 -11.60 -22.85 -9.74
CA PHE A 376 -12.28 -23.74 -8.81
C PHE A 376 -11.37 -24.02 -7.62
N GLU A 377 -11.91 -24.01 -6.40
CA GLU A 377 -11.15 -24.22 -5.17
C GLU A 377 -11.75 -25.37 -4.36
N ASP A 378 -10.88 -26.29 -3.93
CA ASP A 378 -11.19 -27.33 -2.94
C ASP A 378 -10.23 -27.25 -1.75
N GLU A 379 -10.33 -28.11 -0.74
CA GLU A 379 -9.48 -28.03 0.47
C GLU A 379 -7.97 -28.03 0.20
N ASN A 380 -7.51 -28.75 -0.83
CA ASN A 380 -6.08 -28.99 -1.09
C ASN A 380 -5.55 -28.17 -2.26
N PHE A 381 -6.39 -27.89 -3.24
CA PHE A 381 -6.00 -27.37 -4.55
C PHE A 381 -6.81 -26.13 -4.94
N LEU A 382 -6.11 -25.22 -5.60
CA LEU A 382 -6.71 -24.15 -6.38
C LEU A 382 -6.47 -24.46 -7.86
N TRP A 383 -7.54 -24.64 -8.61
CA TRP A 383 -7.56 -24.98 -10.03
C TRP A 383 -7.80 -23.72 -10.84
N ILE A 384 -6.94 -23.45 -11.82
CA ILE A 384 -6.93 -22.19 -12.55
C ILE A 384 -6.83 -22.50 -14.04
N GLY A 385 -7.96 -22.32 -14.73
CA GLY A 385 -8.06 -22.45 -16.17
C GLY A 385 -7.67 -21.15 -16.86
N THR A 386 -6.74 -21.23 -17.80
CA THR A 386 -6.25 -20.06 -18.55
C THR A 386 -6.72 -20.08 -20.00
N ALA A 387 -6.75 -18.90 -20.62
CA ALA A 387 -7.01 -18.75 -22.05
C ALA A 387 -5.69 -18.88 -22.82
N GLY A 388 -5.36 -20.11 -23.23
CA GLY A 388 -4.20 -20.42 -24.09
C GLY A 388 -2.96 -20.94 -23.35
N GLY A 389 -2.99 -21.04 -22.02
CA GLY A 389 -1.90 -21.62 -21.22
C GLY A 389 -2.19 -23.01 -20.65
N GLY A 390 -3.42 -23.50 -20.78
CA GLY A 390 -3.90 -24.76 -20.20
C GLY A 390 -4.41 -24.62 -18.76
N LEU A 391 -4.28 -25.71 -18.01
CA LEU A 391 -4.73 -25.84 -16.63
C LEU A 391 -3.55 -25.70 -15.66
N ASN A 392 -3.71 -24.86 -14.64
CA ASN A 392 -2.80 -24.78 -13.51
C ASN A 392 -3.48 -25.36 -12.27
N ILE A 393 -2.71 -26.11 -11.48
CA ILE A 393 -3.13 -26.59 -10.16
C ILE A 393 -2.14 -26.09 -9.13
N TYR A 394 -2.59 -25.27 -8.19
CA TYR A 394 -1.80 -24.82 -7.06
C TYR A 394 -2.14 -25.65 -5.82
N HIS A 395 -1.15 -26.40 -5.32
CA HIS A 395 -1.28 -27.16 -4.10
C HIS A 395 -1.02 -26.26 -2.88
N LYS A 396 -2.07 -25.94 -2.12
CA LYS A 396 -2.04 -24.91 -1.06
C LYS A 396 -1.02 -25.20 0.05
N LYS A 397 -0.98 -26.45 0.54
CA LYS A 397 -0.06 -26.88 1.61
C LYS A 397 1.41 -26.92 1.15
N GLN A 398 1.66 -27.35 -0.08
CA GLN A 398 3.01 -27.46 -0.63
C GLN A 398 3.51 -26.14 -1.25
N ARG A 399 2.61 -25.16 -1.45
CA ARG A 399 2.85 -23.91 -2.19
C ARG A 399 3.48 -24.17 -3.56
N LYS A 400 2.97 -25.17 -4.27
CA LYS A 400 3.53 -25.66 -5.53
C LYS A 400 2.53 -25.62 -6.69
N PHE A 401 2.96 -25.14 -7.84
CA PHE A 401 2.23 -25.19 -9.10
C PHE A 401 2.52 -26.47 -9.89
N TYR A 402 1.48 -26.95 -10.55
CA TYR A 402 1.51 -28.00 -11.57
C TYR A 402 0.81 -27.48 -12.81
N HIS A 403 1.40 -27.73 -13.99
CA HIS A 403 0.90 -27.22 -15.26
C HIS A 403 0.55 -28.38 -16.18
N PHE A 404 -0.64 -28.32 -16.78
CA PHE A 404 -1.10 -29.28 -17.76
C PHE A 404 -1.45 -28.55 -19.05
N ARG A 405 -0.68 -28.86 -20.09
CA ARG A 405 -0.84 -28.30 -21.44
C ARG A 405 -1.17 -29.39 -22.44
N HIS A 406 -1.80 -28.99 -23.53
CA HIS A 406 -2.10 -29.86 -24.64
C HIS A 406 -0.80 -30.35 -25.29
N ASP A 407 -0.71 -31.65 -25.52
CA ASP A 407 0.41 -32.29 -26.21
C ASP A 407 -0.14 -33.25 -27.27
N ALA A 408 0.05 -32.89 -28.54
CA ALA A 408 -0.42 -33.66 -29.68
C ALA A 408 0.17 -35.08 -29.74
N HIS A 409 1.28 -35.35 -29.05
CA HIS A 409 1.91 -36.66 -28.99
C HIS A 409 1.44 -37.50 -27.79
N ARG A 410 0.72 -36.91 -26.84
CA ARG A 410 0.18 -37.59 -25.66
C ARG A 410 -1.34 -37.48 -25.64
N SER A 411 -2.02 -38.51 -26.14
CA SER A 411 -3.49 -38.56 -26.22
C SER A 411 -4.23 -38.40 -24.90
N VAL A 412 -3.55 -38.57 -23.76
CA VAL A 412 -4.11 -38.37 -22.41
C VAL A 412 -3.79 -37.00 -21.82
N SER A 413 -3.11 -36.09 -22.52
CA SER A 413 -2.94 -34.70 -22.08
C SER A 413 -4.28 -33.98 -22.07
N ILE A 414 -4.34 -32.74 -21.58
CA ILE A 414 -5.56 -31.93 -21.75
C ILE A 414 -5.85 -31.72 -23.24
N SER A 415 -7.13 -31.69 -23.63
CA SER A 415 -7.53 -31.62 -25.05
C SER A 415 -7.29 -30.25 -25.69
N SER A 416 -7.21 -29.17 -24.91
CA SER A 416 -6.91 -27.82 -25.38
C SER A 416 -6.35 -26.96 -24.25
N ASP A 417 -5.54 -25.96 -24.62
CA ASP A 417 -4.98 -24.98 -23.70
C ASP A 417 -5.95 -23.83 -23.34
N PHE A 418 -7.15 -23.82 -23.94
CA PHE A 418 -8.20 -22.83 -23.64
C PHE A 418 -9.21 -23.43 -22.66
N VAL A 419 -8.95 -23.30 -21.36
CA VAL A 419 -9.82 -23.83 -20.31
C VAL A 419 -10.90 -22.82 -19.94
N SER A 420 -12.17 -23.21 -20.05
CA SER A 420 -13.32 -22.31 -19.90
C SER A 420 -14.17 -22.58 -18.67
N ALA A 421 -14.18 -23.81 -18.16
CA ALA A 421 -14.97 -24.18 -16.99
C ALA A 421 -14.27 -25.28 -16.20
N ILE A 422 -14.42 -25.26 -14.88
CA ILE A 422 -13.90 -26.31 -13.99
C ILE A 422 -14.97 -26.61 -12.94
N LEU A 423 -15.28 -27.89 -12.75
CA LEU A 423 -16.25 -28.36 -11.77
C LEU A 423 -15.76 -29.66 -11.13
N ARG A 424 -15.88 -29.79 -9.81
CA ARG A 424 -15.78 -31.10 -9.14
C ARG A 424 -17.18 -31.67 -8.95
N ASP A 425 -17.41 -32.88 -9.45
CA ASP A 425 -18.68 -33.57 -9.29
C ASP A 425 -18.83 -34.20 -7.90
N GLN A 426 -20.05 -34.63 -7.57
CA GLN A 426 -20.39 -35.32 -6.31
C GLN A 426 -19.61 -36.63 -6.10
N GLN A 427 -19.11 -37.28 -7.17
CA GLN A 427 -18.26 -38.47 -7.06
C GLN A 427 -16.79 -38.11 -6.80
N GLY A 428 -16.45 -36.82 -6.88
CA GLY A 428 -15.12 -36.26 -6.65
C GLY A 428 -14.25 -36.19 -7.90
N ASN A 429 -14.77 -36.52 -9.09
CA ASN A 429 -14.04 -36.31 -10.34
C ASN A 429 -14.04 -34.82 -10.69
N VAL A 430 -13.00 -34.38 -11.38
CA VAL A 430 -12.86 -32.99 -11.83
C VAL A 430 -13.10 -32.94 -13.32
N TRP A 431 -14.11 -32.15 -13.72
CA TRP A 431 -14.49 -31.88 -15.09
C TRP A 431 -13.91 -30.54 -15.52
N ILE A 432 -13.26 -30.53 -16.69
CA ILE A 432 -12.62 -29.36 -17.26
C ILE A 432 -13.18 -29.14 -18.67
N GLY A 433 -13.89 -28.04 -18.84
CA GLY A 433 -14.39 -27.57 -20.12
C GLY A 433 -13.32 -26.83 -20.88
N THR A 434 -13.26 -27.09 -22.19
CA THR A 434 -12.38 -26.36 -23.10
C THR A 434 -13.16 -25.64 -24.18
N TRP A 435 -12.61 -24.53 -24.61
CA TRP A 435 -13.13 -23.79 -25.75
C TRP A 435 -12.58 -24.42 -27.05
N GLY A 436 -13.36 -25.33 -27.65
CA GLY A 436 -13.13 -25.87 -28.99
C GLY A 436 -12.66 -27.32 -29.05
N GLN A 437 -12.39 -27.98 -27.92
CA GLN A 437 -11.97 -29.40 -27.86
C GLN A 437 -12.75 -30.22 -26.82
N GLY A 438 -13.95 -29.76 -26.45
CA GLY A 438 -14.89 -30.51 -25.62
C GLY A 438 -14.55 -30.53 -24.13
N LEU A 439 -14.84 -31.66 -23.47
CA LEU A 439 -14.63 -31.85 -22.03
C LEU A 439 -13.46 -32.78 -21.76
N ASN A 440 -12.82 -32.54 -20.62
CA ASN A 440 -11.80 -33.38 -20.02
C ASN A 440 -12.27 -33.78 -18.63
N MET A 441 -11.92 -34.99 -18.18
CA MET A 441 -12.20 -35.45 -16.82
C MET A 441 -10.96 -36.07 -16.18
N LEU A 442 -10.69 -35.69 -14.94
CA LEU A 442 -9.75 -36.35 -14.04
C LEU A 442 -10.52 -37.14 -12.98
N ARG A 443 -10.08 -38.37 -12.72
CA ARG A 443 -10.67 -39.19 -11.66
C ARG A 443 -10.27 -38.66 -10.29
N LYS A 444 -11.13 -38.88 -9.31
CA LYS A 444 -10.82 -38.61 -7.90
C LYS A 444 -9.54 -39.33 -7.49
N GLY A 445 -8.60 -38.62 -6.86
CA GLY A 445 -7.30 -39.16 -6.44
C GLY A 445 -6.21 -39.13 -7.53
N GLU A 446 -6.56 -38.75 -8.76
CA GLU A 446 -5.63 -38.61 -9.88
C GLU A 446 -5.41 -37.14 -10.28
N GLU A 447 -5.65 -36.19 -9.37
CA GLU A 447 -5.64 -34.75 -9.63
C GLU A 447 -4.33 -34.26 -10.29
N LEU A 448 -3.19 -34.86 -9.91
CA LEU A 448 -1.86 -34.50 -10.41
C LEU A 448 -1.31 -35.47 -11.47
N SER A 449 -2.10 -36.46 -11.92
CA SER A 449 -1.64 -37.49 -12.87
C SER A 449 -1.39 -36.94 -14.29
N GLY A 450 -2.13 -35.89 -14.66
CA GLY A 450 -2.17 -35.37 -16.02
C GLY A 450 -2.72 -36.34 -17.05
N ASN A 451 -3.47 -37.35 -16.63
CA ASN A 451 -4.14 -38.32 -17.51
C ASN A 451 -5.63 -37.98 -17.60
N PHE A 452 -6.00 -37.23 -18.64
CA PHE A 452 -7.37 -36.77 -18.85
C PHE A 452 -8.16 -37.74 -19.72
N ILE A 453 -9.43 -37.95 -19.36
CA ILE A 453 -10.40 -38.66 -20.20
C ILE A 453 -11.17 -37.62 -21.02
N HIS A 454 -11.15 -37.74 -22.34
CA HIS A 454 -11.76 -36.76 -23.25
C HIS A 454 -13.18 -37.15 -23.65
N PHE A 455 -14.02 -36.13 -23.80
CA PHE A 455 -15.35 -36.23 -24.40
C PHE A 455 -15.46 -35.16 -25.48
N SER A 456 -15.52 -35.59 -26.74
CA SER A 456 -15.58 -34.73 -27.92
C SER A 456 -17.03 -34.51 -28.40
N ALA A 457 -17.18 -33.56 -29.33
CA ALA A 457 -18.38 -33.41 -30.14
C ALA A 457 -18.08 -33.91 -31.56
N ASP A 458 -18.08 -35.23 -31.74
CA ASP A 458 -17.77 -35.90 -33.01
C ASP A 458 -19.01 -36.19 -33.88
N GLY A 459 -20.19 -35.77 -33.40
CA GLY A 459 -21.47 -35.97 -34.07
C GLY A 459 -22.03 -37.39 -33.94
N GLN A 460 -21.37 -38.27 -33.18
CA GLN A 460 -21.88 -39.63 -32.91
C GLN A 460 -22.97 -39.59 -31.83
N PRO A 461 -23.94 -40.53 -31.87
CA PRO A 461 -24.93 -40.64 -30.80
C PRO A 461 -24.25 -40.81 -29.43
N GLY A 462 -24.55 -39.91 -28.50
CA GLY A 462 -23.95 -39.90 -27.17
C GLY A 462 -22.76 -38.95 -26.98
N SER A 463 -22.34 -38.22 -28.03
CA SER A 463 -21.31 -37.17 -27.94
C SER A 463 -21.85 -35.85 -27.40
N LEU A 464 -20.96 -34.92 -27.06
CA LEU A 464 -21.35 -33.53 -26.78
C LEU A 464 -22.02 -32.90 -28.01
N VAL A 465 -22.95 -31.97 -27.80
CA VAL A 465 -23.59 -31.21 -28.88
C VAL A 465 -22.63 -30.22 -29.56
N SER A 466 -21.63 -29.72 -28.83
CA SER A 466 -20.58 -28.85 -29.38
C SER A 466 -19.30 -28.94 -28.55
N ALA A 467 -18.15 -28.77 -29.21
CA ALA A 467 -16.83 -28.79 -28.57
C ALA A 467 -16.49 -27.47 -27.86
N PHE A 468 -17.31 -26.43 -28.03
CA PHE A 468 -17.13 -25.12 -27.39
C PHE A 468 -17.88 -25.09 -26.06
N VAL A 469 -17.25 -25.61 -25.01
CA VAL A 469 -17.84 -25.64 -23.66
C VAL A 469 -17.66 -24.27 -23.01
N SER A 470 -18.73 -23.72 -22.44
CA SER A 470 -18.73 -22.43 -21.74
C SER A 470 -18.96 -22.57 -20.24
N SER A 471 -19.75 -23.56 -19.83
CA SER A 471 -20.13 -23.74 -18.43
C SER A 471 -20.46 -25.20 -18.14
N ILE A 472 -20.23 -25.62 -16.90
CA ILE A 472 -20.51 -26.98 -16.42
C ILE A 472 -21.15 -26.83 -15.04
N THR A 473 -22.26 -27.52 -14.81
CA THR A 473 -22.91 -27.63 -13.50
C THR A 473 -23.44 -29.04 -13.28
N GLN A 474 -23.83 -29.36 -12.05
CA GLN A 474 -24.37 -30.66 -11.68
C GLN A 474 -25.61 -30.45 -10.81
N ASP A 475 -26.63 -31.30 -11.01
CA ASP A 475 -27.81 -31.29 -10.15
C ASP A 475 -27.64 -32.18 -8.90
N SER A 476 -28.63 -32.11 -8.00
CA SER A 476 -28.72 -32.95 -6.80
C SER A 476 -28.72 -34.47 -7.07
N HIS A 477 -29.10 -34.90 -8.29
CA HIS A 477 -29.16 -36.31 -8.69
C HIS A 477 -27.86 -36.81 -9.34
N GLY A 478 -26.85 -35.94 -9.46
CA GLY A 478 -25.55 -36.26 -10.04
C GLY A 478 -25.50 -36.16 -11.57
N ARG A 479 -26.54 -35.67 -12.24
CA ARG A 479 -26.53 -35.42 -13.69
C ARG A 479 -25.68 -34.19 -13.99
N LEU A 480 -24.80 -34.33 -14.97
CA LEU A 480 -23.90 -33.26 -15.40
C LEU A 480 -24.56 -32.48 -16.55
N PHE A 481 -24.60 -31.16 -16.41
CA PHE A 481 -25.13 -30.22 -17.39
C PHE A 481 -23.98 -29.42 -17.98
N VAL A 482 -23.89 -29.40 -19.30
CA VAL A 482 -22.78 -28.82 -20.04
C VAL A 482 -23.32 -27.81 -21.03
N GLY A 483 -23.06 -26.54 -20.73
CA GLY A 483 -23.41 -25.42 -21.59
C GLY A 483 -22.39 -25.30 -22.70
N THR A 484 -22.87 -25.25 -23.94
CA THR A 484 -22.00 -25.14 -25.12
C THR A 484 -22.53 -24.11 -26.12
N LEU A 485 -21.71 -23.75 -27.11
CA LEU A 485 -22.15 -22.93 -28.23
C LEU A 485 -23.31 -23.56 -29.02
N GLY A 486 -23.34 -24.90 -29.11
CA GLY A 486 -24.40 -25.65 -29.80
C GLY A 486 -25.61 -26.00 -28.93
N GLY A 487 -25.68 -25.52 -27.70
CA GLY A 487 -26.76 -25.77 -26.76
C GLY A 487 -26.36 -26.62 -25.55
N LEU A 488 -27.37 -27.20 -24.88
CA LEU A 488 -27.20 -27.89 -23.60
C LEU A 488 -27.02 -29.41 -23.78
N SER A 489 -25.91 -29.95 -23.30
CA SER A 489 -25.68 -31.40 -23.21
C SER A 489 -25.86 -31.88 -21.76
N ILE A 490 -26.56 -32.99 -21.58
CA ILE A 490 -26.86 -33.59 -20.27
C ILE A 490 -26.27 -35.00 -20.22
N LYS A 491 -25.48 -35.31 -19.19
CA LYS A 491 -24.95 -36.65 -18.94
C LYS A 491 -25.50 -37.22 -17.64
N ASP A 492 -26.07 -38.41 -17.74
CA ASP A 492 -26.55 -39.18 -16.59
C ASP A 492 -25.35 -39.66 -15.74
N ALA A 493 -25.49 -39.66 -14.41
CA ALA A 493 -24.46 -40.14 -13.49
C ALA A 493 -24.02 -41.59 -13.77
N GLN A 494 -24.92 -42.43 -14.27
CA GLN A 494 -24.67 -43.86 -14.50
C GLN A 494 -24.24 -44.19 -15.93
N LYS A 495 -24.31 -43.23 -16.86
CA LYS A 495 -24.06 -43.48 -18.29
C LYS A 495 -22.93 -42.60 -18.81
N HIS A 496 -22.10 -43.15 -19.70
CA HIS A 496 -21.03 -42.40 -20.37
C HIS A 496 -21.48 -41.66 -21.64
N ILE A 497 -22.79 -41.48 -21.84
CA ILE A 497 -23.36 -40.83 -23.02
C ILE A 497 -23.98 -39.48 -22.65
N PHE A 498 -23.79 -38.49 -23.52
CA PHE A 498 -24.46 -37.20 -23.46
C PHE A 498 -25.74 -37.22 -24.28
N GLN A 499 -26.76 -36.52 -23.79
CA GLN A 499 -28.01 -36.28 -24.48
C GLN A 499 -28.17 -34.79 -24.70
N THR A 500 -28.45 -34.39 -25.94
CA THR A 500 -28.78 -32.99 -26.25
C THR A 500 -30.16 -32.67 -25.71
N PHE A 501 -30.26 -31.59 -24.96
CA PHE A 501 -31.55 -31.08 -24.51
C PHE A 501 -32.29 -30.44 -25.69
N THR A 502 -33.46 -31.00 -26.04
CA THR A 502 -34.38 -30.43 -27.02
C THR A 502 -35.61 -29.91 -26.27
N GLY A 503 -35.64 -28.60 -25.96
CA GLY A 503 -36.75 -28.00 -25.24
C GLY A 503 -38.08 -28.10 -26.01
N LYS A 504 -39.20 -28.19 -25.29
CA LYS A 504 -40.55 -28.05 -25.87
C LYS A 504 -40.95 -26.56 -25.87
N GLY A 505 -40.40 -25.78 -26.80
CA GLY A 505 -40.66 -24.34 -26.91
C GLY A 505 -40.25 -23.78 -28.28
N ALA A 506 -40.69 -22.57 -28.60
CA ALA A 506 -40.52 -21.94 -29.93
C ALA A 506 -39.10 -21.43 -30.22
N GLU A 507 -38.22 -21.32 -29.21
CA GLU A 507 -36.85 -20.83 -29.39
C GLU A 507 -35.80 -21.88 -28.99
N PRO A 508 -34.78 -22.11 -29.84
CA PRO A 508 -33.69 -23.01 -29.53
C PRO A 508 -32.78 -22.45 -28.43
N ILE A 509 -32.43 -23.27 -27.44
CA ILE A 509 -31.46 -22.92 -26.40
C ILE A 509 -30.06 -23.25 -26.93
N GLU A 510 -29.45 -22.27 -27.59
CA GLU A 510 -28.11 -22.32 -28.16
C GLU A 510 -27.23 -21.20 -27.61
N ARG A 511 -25.92 -21.23 -27.89
CA ARG A 511 -24.96 -20.19 -27.47
C ARG A 511 -25.03 -19.90 -25.98
N ILE A 512 -24.97 -20.97 -25.18
CA ILE A 512 -25.05 -20.90 -23.73
C ILE A 512 -23.75 -20.27 -23.21
N GLY A 513 -23.86 -19.27 -22.34
CA GLY A 513 -22.74 -18.63 -21.65
C GLY A 513 -22.57 -19.11 -20.21
N CYS A 514 -23.67 -19.36 -19.50
CA CYS A 514 -23.63 -19.78 -18.10
C CYS A 514 -24.80 -20.68 -17.72
N LEU A 515 -24.58 -21.53 -16.72
CA LEU A 515 -25.56 -22.44 -16.13
C LEU A 515 -25.50 -22.32 -14.61
N GLN A 516 -26.66 -22.27 -13.95
CA GLN A 516 -26.74 -22.25 -12.49
C GLN A 516 -28.05 -22.88 -11.99
N PHE A 517 -27.96 -23.77 -11.01
CA PHE A 517 -29.13 -24.22 -10.26
C PHE A 517 -29.47 -23.24 -9.14
N ASP A 518 -30.76 -22.95 -8.95
CA ASP A 518 -31.26 -22.22 -7.78
C ASP A 518 -31.57 -23.16 -6.61
N ILE A 519 -31.97 -22.59 -5.47
CA ILE A 519 -32.29 -23.34 -4.24
C ILE A 519 -33.54 -24.24 -4.37
N GLN A 520 -34.33 -24.09 -5.44
CA GLN A 520 -35.49 -24.90 -5.76
C GLN A 520 -35.17 -25.97 -6.83
N GLU A 521 -33.89 -26.12 -7.18
CA GLU A 521 -33.40 -27.03 -8.23
C GLU A 521 -33.89 -26.67 -9.64
N ASN A 522 -34.28 -25.41 -9.90
CA ASN A 522 -34.52 -24.95 -11.27
C ASN A 522 -33.18 -24.61 -11.92
N LEU A 523 -33.00 -25.02 -13.19
CA LEU A 523 -31.82 -24.70 -13.97
C LEU A 523 -32.01 -23.35 -14.69
N TRP A 524 -31.21 -22.37 -14.33
CA TRP A 524 -31.09 -21.11 -15.04
C TRP A 524 -30.00 -21.18 -16.11
N ILE A 525 -30.31 -20.72 -17.31
CA ILE A 525 -29.45 -20.79 -18.49
C ILE A 525 -29.34 -19.40 -19.11
N GLY A 526 -28.17 -18.78 -18.98
CA GLY A 526 -27.87 -17.55 -19.71
C GLY A 526 -27.34 -17.88 -21.09
N THR A 527 -27.97 -17.33 -22.13
CA THR A 527 -27.51 -17.41 -23.53
C THR A 527 -27.26 -16.03 -24.09
N GLU A 528 -26.68 -15.94 -25.29
CA GLU A 528 -26.56 -14.66 -25.99
C GLU A 528 -27.91 -13.99 -26.31
N ASN A 529 -28.99 -14.78 -26.35
CA ASN A 529 -30.32 -14.32 -26.75
C ASN A 529 -31.24 -14.05 -25.55
N GLY A 530 -30.82 -14.34 -24.32
CA GLY A 530 -31.62 -14.10 -23.13
C GLY A 530 -31.37 -15.07 -21.99
N LEU A 531 -32.24 -15.00 -20.99
CA LEU A 531 -32.20 -15.85 -19.81
C LEU A 531 -33.37 -16.84 -19.87
N PHE A 532 -33.04 -18.14 -19.84
CA PHE A 532 -34.00 -19.24 -19.85
C PHE A 532 -34.03 -19.93 -18.50
N GLN A 533 -35.17 -20.51 -18.16
CA GLN A 533 -35.34 -21.31 -16.95
C GLN A 533 -35.94 -22.65 -17.33
N ILE A 534 -35.32 -23.74 -16.88
CA ILE A 534 -35.87 -25.09 -16.98
C ILE A 534 -36.32 -25.53 -15.59
N ILE A 535 -37.62 -25.82 -15.48
CA ILE A 535 -38.26 -26.30 -14.26
C ILE A 535 -38.37 -27.83 -14.38
N PRO A 536 -37.72 -28.61 -13.50
CA PRO A 536 -37.85 -30.06 -13.51
C PRO A 536 -39.30 -30.50 -13.27
N ALA A 537 -39.75 -31.53 -13.97
CA ALA A 537 -41.05 -32.15 -13.68
C ALA A 537 -41.03 -32.81 -12.28
N GLN A 538 -42.20 -32.99 -11.65
CA GLN A 538 -42.34 -33.58 -10.30
C GLN A 538 -41.70 -34.97 -10.12
N ASN A 539 -41.33 -35.66 -11.21
CA ASN A 539 -40.64 -36.95 -11.22
C ASN A 539 -39.12 -36.83 -11.48
N GLY A 540 -38.55 -35.62 -11.39
CA GLY A 540 -37.12 -35.35 -11.63
C GLY A 540 -36.71 -35.35 -13.10
N ARG A 541 -37.64 -35.56 -14.05
CA ARG A 541 -37.33 -35.47 -15.48
C ARG A 541 -37.18 -34.01 -15.88
N ILE A 542 -36.07 -33.74 -16.54
CA ILE A 542 -35.72 -32.46 -17.17
C ILE A 542 -35.87 -32.64 -18.67
#